data_AF-A0A4Y2BC30-F1
#
_entry.id   AF-A0A4Y2BC30-F1
#
_cell.length_a   1.000
_cell.length_b   1.000
_cell.length_c   1.000
_cell.angle_alpha   90.00
_cell.angle_beta   90.00
_cell.angle_gamma   90.00
#
_symmetry.space_group_name_H-M   'P 1'
#
loop_
_entity.id
_entity.type
_entity.pdbx_description
1 polymer ?
#
loop_
_entity_poly.entity_id
_entity_poly.type
_entity_poly.pdbx_seq_one_letter_code
_entity_poly.pdbx_strand_id
1 'polypeptide(L)'
;MLGDAVARAFLRALVKLIGGYWNALKLRPTEKITFSPELFVQSRPSAMQPFLQKMLDLQIFQQFIESRLKKLNAGQGVNDEFEFELTAHEDKASFRLRNQYRDCVTNMKVCSFKLF
;
A
#
# COMPACT_ATOMS: atom_id res chain seq x y z
N MET A 1 12.71 -15.61 19.94
CA MET A 1 13.58 -15.34 18.77
C MET A 1 14.32 -14.05 19.06
N LEU A 2 15.62 -14.12 19.36
CA LEU A 2 16.46 -12.98 19.75
C LEU A 2 17.53 -12.83 18.67
N GLY A 3 17.26 -12.02 17.65
CA GLY A 3 18.20 -11.83 16.53
C GLY A 3 17.73 -10.91 15.39
N ASP A 4 16.46 -10.52 15.36
CA ASP A 4 15.87 -9.73 14.29
C ASP A 4 15.59 -8.26 14.68
N ALA A 5 15.92 -7.84 15.91
CA ALA A 5 15.58 -6.51 16.43
C ALA A 5 16.03 -5.36 15.51
N VAL A 6 17.22 -5.47 14.92
CA VAL A 6 17.73 -4.49 13.95
C VAL A 6 16.86 -4.48 12.69
N ALA A 7 16.64 -5.64 12.07
CA ALA A 7 15.81 -5.76 10.87
C ALA A 7 14.37 -5.24 11.12
N ARG A 8 13.80 -5.56 12.29
CA ARG A 8 12.48 -5.06 12.73
C ARG A 8 12.48 -3.55 12.90
N ALA A 9 13.54 -2.95 13.43
CA ALA A 9 13.65 -1.49 13.54
C ALA A 9 13.71 -0.83 12.15
N PHE A 10 14.49 -1.38 11.21
CA PHE A 10 14.50 -0.91 9.83
C PHE A 10 13.14 -1.06 9.14
N LEU A 11 12.49 -2.21 9.31
CA LEU A 11 11.15 -2.45 8.76
C LEU A 11 10.14 -1.44 9.30
N ARG A 12 10.16 -1.14 10.60
CA ARG A 12 9.31 -0.10 11.21
C ARG A 12 9.57 1.28 10.62
N ALA A 13 10.85 1.63 10.39
CA ALA A 13 11.20 2.89 9.74
C ALA A 13 10.66 2.95 8.31
N LEU A 14 10.79 1.86 7.54
CA LEU A 14 10.22 1.76 6.20
C LEU A 14 8.69 1.88 6.22
N VAL A 15 8.01 1.15 7.11
CA VAL A 15 6.55 1.25 7.30
C VAL A 15 6.12 2.69 7.60
N LYS A 16 6.80 3.37 8.53
CA LYS A 16 6.52 4.79 8.82
C LYS A 16 6.75 5.69 7.60
N LEU A 17 7.74 5.37 6.78
CA LEU A 17 8.07 6.18 5.61
C LEU A 17 7.09 5.96 4.45
N ILE A 18 6.83 4.70 4.09
CA ILE A 18 6.11 4.33 2.86
C ILE A 18 4.77 3.64 3.07
N GLY A 19 4.36 3.36 4.30
CA GLY A 19 3.07 2.73 4.62
C GLY A 19 1.85 3.48 4.11
N GLY A 20 1.97 4.81 3.96
CA GLY A 20 0.96 5.67 3.35
C GLY A 20 0.63 5.34 1.89
N TYR A 21 1.33 4.40 1.24
CA TYR A 21 1.01 3.94 -0.11
C TYR A 21 -0.44 3.40 -0.22
N TRP A 22 -0.99 2.78 0.83
CA TRP A 22 -2.38 2.33 0.84
C TRP A 22 -3.36 3.49 0.66
N ASN A 23 -3.07 4.64 1.27
CA ASN A 23 -3.85 5.87 1.14
C ASN A 23 -3.72 6.52 -0.25
N ALA A 24 -2.71 6.11 -1.01
CA ALA A 24 -2.47 6.54 -2.37
C ALA A 24 -3.08 5.59 -3.42
N LEU A 25 -3.66 4.46 -3.00
CA LEU A 25 -4.36 3.56 -3.91
C LEU A 25 -5.73 4.12 -4.24
N LYS A 26 -6.05 4.17 -5.53
CA LYS A 26 -7.35 4.56 -6.06
C LYS A 26 -8.12 3.30 -6.45
N LEU A 27 -9.14 2.98 -5.67
CA LEU A 27 -10.11 1.94 -5.97
C LEU A 27 -11.28 2.58 -6.69
N ARG A 28 -11.50 2.22 -7.95
CA ARG A 28 -12.64 2.68 -8.74
C ARG A 28 -13.46 1.45 -9.13
N PRO A 29 -14.81 1.49 -8.96
CA PRO A 29 -15.66 0.40 -9.42
C PRO A 29 -15.36 0.09 -10.88
N THR A 30 -15.24 -1.19 -11.22
CA THR A 30 -15.00 -1.69 -12.60
C THR A 30 -13.66 -1.34 -13.25
N GLU A 31 -12.79 -0.59 -12.56
CA GLU A 31 -11.44 -0.25 -13.05
C GLU A 31 -10.34 -0.96 -12.26
N LYS A 32 -9.15 -1.04 -12.86
CA LYS A 32 -7.96 -1.51 -12.16
C LYS A 32 -7.59 -0.54 -11.02
N ILE A 33 -7.14 -1.10 -9.91
CA ILE A 33 -6.53 -0.37 -8.81
C ILE A 33 -5.28 0.33 -9.36
N THR A 34 -5.19 1.64 -9.09
CA THR A 34 -4.10 2.50 -9.53
C THR A 34 -3.45 3.19 -8.33
N PHE A 35 -2.24 3.71 -8.52
CA PHE A 35 -1.51 4.46 -7.50
C PHE A 35 -1.46 5.95 -7.89
N SER A 36 -1.64 6.85 -6.92
CA SER A 36 -1.54 8.29 -7.11
C SER A 36 -0.30 8.83 -6.40
N PRO A 37 0.75 9.24 -7.14
CA PRO A 37 1.94 9.85 -6.55
C PRO A 37 1.63 11.03 -5.63
N GLU A 38 0.64 11.84 -5.98
CA GLU A 38 0.24 13.03 -5.25
C GLU A 38 -0.36 12.68 -3.89
N LEU A 39 -1.26 11.70 -3.85
CA LEU A 39 -1.85 11.22 -2.59
C LEU A 39 -0.81 10.53 -1.71
N PHE A 40 0.19 9.87 -2.32
CA PHE A 40 1.29 9.29 -1.57
C PHE A 40 2.12 10.36 -0.87
N VAL A 41 2.49 11.43 -1.58
CA VAL A 41 3.22 12.55 -0.97
C VAL A 41 2.38 13.19 0.13
N GLN A 42 1.07 13.41 -0.11
CA GLN A 42 0.15 13.98 0.87
C GLN A 42 -0.19 13.04 2.04
N SER A 43 0.19 11.76 1.96
CA SER A 43 -0.08 10.77 3.03
C SER A 43 0.72 11.03 4.32
N ARG A 44 1.70 11.95 4.28
CA ARG A 44 2.56 12.31 5.41
C ARG A 44 2.59 13.83 5.66
N PRO A 45 3.01 14.26 6.86
CA PRO A 45 3.14 15.68 7.19
C PRO A 45 4.00 16.44 6.19
N SER A 46 3.69 17.73 5.97
CA SER A 46 4.34 18.58 4.96
C SER A 46 5.86 18.58 5.03
N ALA A 47 6.44 18.46 6.23
CA ALA A 47 7.90 18.37 6.42
C ALA A 47 8.55 17.15 5.73
N MET A 48 7.80 16.06 5.54
CA MET A 48 8.26 14.82 4.89
C MET A 48 8.04 14.82 3.37
N GLN A 49 7.17 15.70 2.85
CA GLN A 49 6.77 15.69 1.44
C GLN A 49 7.93 15.87 0.45
N PRO A 50 8.91 16.76 0.68
CA PRO A 50 10.06 16.88 -0.22
C PRO A 50 10.86 15.58 -0.34
N PHE A 51 10.93 14.80 0.74
CA PHE A 51 11.59 13.49 0.74
C PHE A 51 10.76 12.46 -0.04
N LEU A 52 9.45 12.41 0.19
CA LEU A 52 8.55 11.51 -0.55
C LEU A 52 8.51 11.80 -2.04
N GLN A 53 8.65 13.07 -2.43
CA GLN A 53 8.73 13.45 -3.84
C GLN A 53 9.96 12.83 -4.51
N LYS A 54 11.14 12.89 -3.86
CA LYS A 54 12.35 12.21 -4.35
C LYS A 54 12.22 10.69 -4.33
N MET A 55 11.44 10.16 -3.39
CA MET A 55 11.23 8.72 -3.26
C MET A 55 10.49 8.13 -4.48
N LEU A 56 9.60 8.91 -5.11
CA LEU A 56 8.90 8.52 -6.33
C LEU A 56 9.86 8.26 -7.51
N ASP A 57 11.02 8.90 -7.51
CA ASP A 57 12.05 8.73 -8.55
C ASP A 57 12.91 7.47 -8.34
N LEU A 58 12.82 6.83 -7.15
CA LEU A 58 13.63 5.66 -6.84
C LEU A 58 13.06 4.41 -7.51
N GLN A 59 13.86 3.75 -8.34
CA GLN A 59 13.47 2.52 -9.02
C GLN A 59 12.98 1.42 -8.06
N ILE A 60 13.62 1.27 -6.90
CA ILE A 60 13.21 0.27 -5.90
C ILE A 60 11.82 0.56 -5.34
N PHE A 61 11.44 1.84 -5.21
CA PHE A 61 10.11 2.22 -4.75
C PHE A 61 9.06 2.00 -5.84
N GLN A 62 9.39 2.34 -7.10
CA GLN A 62 8.52 2.07 -8.24
C GLN A 62 8.22 0.57 -8.37
N GLN A 63 9.25 -0.28 -8.28
CA GLN A 63 9.10 -1.74 -8.30
C GLN A 63 8.26 -2.26 -7.13
N PHE A 64 8.41 -1.68 -5.94
CA PHE A 64 7.57 -2.00 -4.80
C PHE A 64 6.09 -1.73 -5.12
N ILE A 65 5.75 -0.54 -5.62
CA ILE A 65 4.37 -0.18 -5.98
C ILE A 65 3.83 -1.05 -7.10
N GLU A 66 4.59 -1.27 -8.17
CA GLU A 66 4.18 -2.14 -9.29
C GLU A 66 3.88 -3.56 -8.83
N SER A 67 4.72 -4.13 -7.96
CA SER A 67 4.52 -5.45 -7.38
C SER A 67 3.23 -5.52 -6.56
N ARG A 68 2.92 -4.48 -5.76
CA ARG A 68 1.67 -4.38 -5.00
C ARG A 68 0.46 -4.28 -5.92
N LEU A 69 0.49 -3.38 -6.91
CA LEU A 69 -0.60 -3.21 -7.87
C LEU A 69 -0.86 -4.49 -8.68
N LYS A 70 0.19 -5.21 -9.09
CA LYS A 70 0.07 -6.48 -9.81
C LYS A 70 -0.68 -7.53 -8.99
N LYS A 71 -0.32 -7.70 -7.71
CA LYS A 71 -1.00 -8.64 -6.81
C LYS A 71 -2.46 -8.25 -6.59
N LEU A 72 -2.71 -7.00 -6.22
CA LEU A 72 -4.05 -6.51 -5.91
C LEU A 72 -5.00 -6.58 -7.12
N ASN A 73 -4.53 -6.21 -8.32
CA ASN A 73 -5.33 -6.31 -9.54
C ASN A 73 -5.55 -7.76 -10.01
N ALA A 74 -4.75 -8.71 -9.55
CA ALA A 74 -4.99 -10.13 -9.76
C ALA A 74 -5.95 -10.74 -8.71
N GLY A 75 -6.52 -9.91 -7.82
CA GLY A 75 -7.35 -10.36 -6.69
C GLY A 75 -6.55 -11.04 -5.58
N GLN A 76 -5.21 -10.97 -5.63
CA GLN A 76 -4.34 -11.56 -4.62
C GLN A 76 -4.15 -10.56 -3.46
N GLY A 77 -4.22 -11.08 -2.24
CA GLY A 77 -3.88 -10.29 -1.06
C GLY A 77 -2.38 -10.00 -0.95
N VAL A 78 -2.04 -8.94 -0.24
CA VAL A 78 -0.68 -8.64 0.20
C VAL A 78 -0.58 -8.94 1.70
N ASN A 79 0.23 -9.93 2.06
CA ASN A 79 0.33 -10.48 3.42
C ASN A 79 1.79 -10.86 3.73
N ASP A 80 2.72 -9.92 3.53
CA ASP A 80 4.13 -10.10 3.90
C ASP A 80 4.49 -9.32 5.17
N GLU A 81 5.73 -9.45 5.62
CA GLU A 81 6.22 -8.86 6.88
C GLU A 81 6.01 -7.35 6.94
N PHE A 82 6.11 -6.67 5.79
CA PHE A 82 5.82 -5.24 5.70
C PHE A 82 4.35 -4.95 6.02
N GLU A 83 3.41 -5.71 5.45
CA GLU A 83 1.98 -5.53 5.71
C GLU A 83 1.60 -5.89 7.15
N PHE A 84 2.24 -6.90 7.74
CA PHE A 84 2.04 -7.24 9.15
C PHE A 84 2.51 -6.12 10.08
N GLU A 85 3.70 -5.58 9.82
CA GLU A 85 4.25 -4.47 10.61
C GLU A 85 3.44 -3.18 10.39
N LEU A 86 2.99 -2.92 9.16
CA LEU A 86 2.06 -1.82 8.87
C LEU A 86 0.76 -1.93 9.68
N THR A 87 0.17 -3.12 9.72
CA THR A 87 -1.08 -3.37 10.48
C THR A 87 -0.89 -3.14 11.97
N ALA A 88 0.30 -3.45 12.50
CA ALA A 88 0.59 -3.31 13.92
C ALA A 88 0.87 -1.86 14.35
N HIS A 89 1.26 -0.97 13.43
CA HIS A 89 1.82 0.36 13.78
C HIS A 89 1.18 1.57 13.09
N GLU A 90 0.27 1.40 12.12
CA GLU A 90 -0.35 2.55 11.42
C GLU A 90 -1.79 2.89 11.83
N ASP A 91 -2.12 4.15 11.57
CA ASP A 91 -3.40 4.78 11.86
C ASP A 91 -4.59 4.16 11.11
N LYS A 92 -5.80 4.39 11.67
CA LYS A 92 -7.10 3.87 11.21
C LYS A 92 -7.38 4.08 9.71
N ALA A 93 -6.72 5.02 9.04
CA ALA A 93 -6.95 5.35 7.63
C ALA A 93 -6.53 4.24 6.66
N SER A 94 -5.32 3.68 6.83
CA SER A 94 -4.80 2.58 6.02
C SER A 94 -5.65 1.31 6.22
N PHE A 95 -6.17 1.12 7.42
CA PHE A 95 -7.13 0.06 7.76
C PHE A 95 -8.46 0.20 7.01
N ARG A 96 -8.98 1.43 6.82
CA ARG A 96 -10.23 1.67 6.09
C ARG A 96 -10.13 1.27 4.62
N LEU A 97 -9.06 1.66 3.92
CA LEU A 97 -8.88 1.31 2.50
C LEU A 97 -8.64 -0.18 2.30
N ARG A 98 -7.87 -0.82 3.19
CA ARG A 98 -7.69 -2.28 3.16
C ARG A 98 -9.01 -3.01 3.42
N ASN A 99 -9.84 -2.52 4.35
CA ASN A 99 -11.17 -3.06 4.55
C ASN A 99 -12.07 -2.82 3.35
N GLN A 100 -12.06 -1.63 2.74
CA GLN A 100 -12.79 -1.38 1.49
C GLN A 100 -12.35 -2.30 0.36
N TYR A 101 -11.04 -2.59 0.22
CA TYR A 101 -10.56 -3.59 -0.72
C TYR A 101 -11.10 -4.98 -0.38
N ARG A 102 -11.04 -5.38 0.90
CA ARG A 102 -11.56 -6.69 1.34
C ARG A 102 -13.05 -6.79 1.06
N ASP A 103 -13.84 -5.79 1.41
CA ASP A 103 -15.29 -5.73 1.20
C ASP A 103 -15.63 -5.72 -0.29
N CYS A 104 -14.86 -5.01 -1.11
CA CYS A 104 -14.93 -5.02 -2.57
C CYS A 104 -14.71 -6.44 -3.12
N VAL A 105 -13.67 -7.15 -2.65
CA VAL A 105 -13.35 -8.52 -3.08
C VAL A 105 -14.33 -9.56 -2.53
N THR A 106 -14.85 -9.40 -1.31
CA THR A 106 -15.75 -10.38 -0.67
C THR A 106 -17.20 -10.22 -1.11
N ASN A 107 -17.68 -8.98 -1.25
CA ASN A 107 -19.07 -8.70 -1.61
C ASN A 107 -19.29 -8.69 -3.13
N MET A 108 -18.23 -8.55 -3.94
CA MET A 108 -18.33 -8.62 -5.38
C MET A 108 -17.58 -9.82 -5.95
N LYS A 109 -18.31 -10.68 -6.66
CA LYS A 109 -17.78 -11.53 -7.74
C LYS A 109 -17.22 -10.69 -8.92
N VAL A 110 -16.75 -9.46 -8.70
CA VAL A 110 -16.44 -8.43 -9.71
C VAL A 110 -15.36 -7.47 -9.13
N CYS A 111 -14.06 -7.46 -9.45
CA CYS A 111 -13.49 -7.24 -10.78
C CYS A 111 -14.03 -8.26 -11.75
N SER A 112 -15.06 -7.89 -12.53
CA SER A 112 -15.62 -8.78 -13.54
C SER A 112 -14.55 -8.97 -14.60
N PHE A 113 -13.73 -10.00 -14.43
CA PHE A 113 -13.42 -10.88 -15.53
C PHE A 113 -14.71 -11.66 -15.85
N LYS A 114 -15.67 -10.98 -16.48
CA LYS A 114 -16.72 -11.58 -17.31
C LYS A 114 -17.60 -10.51 -17.94
N LEU A 115 -17.96 -10.78 -19.19
CA LEU A 115 -18.64 -9.98 -20.22
C LEU A 115 -17.69 -8.99 -20.92
N PHE A 116 -17.05 -9.34 -22.04
CA PHE A 116 -17.35 -10.27 -23.14
C PHE A 116 -16.13 -11.11 -23.54
#